data_AF-A0ABD6D3K3-F1
#
_entry.id   AF-A0ABD6D3K3-F1
#
_cell.length_a   1.000
_cell.length_b   1.000
_cell.length_c   1.000
_cell.angle_alpha   90.00
_cell.angle_beta   90.00
_cell.angle_gamma   90.00
#
_symmetry.space_group_name_H-M   'P 1'
#
loop_
_entity.id
_entity.type
_entity.pdbx_description
1 polymer ?
#
loop_
_entity_poly.entity_id
_entity_poly.type
_entity_poly.pdbx_seq_one_letter_code
_entity_poly.pdbx_strand_id
1 'polypeptide(L)'
;MTEEIRDALRSLATDESAAPTATVDEATEALEDVRTLAAFVDDDGPERLRRAVAAAERDGDTVTARRGRRTLAAIDRCRTAAAEHFHSGHGTVLSADDQPPER
;
A
#
# COMPACT_ATOMS: atom_id res chain seq x y z
N MET A 1 -43.15 -19.18 17.76
CA MET A 1 -42.29 -18.03 18.15
C MET A 1 -40.85 -18.50 18.43
N THR A 2 -40.28 -19.34 17.57
CA THR A 2 -38.92 -19.91 17.75
C THR A 2 -38.19 -20.04 16.43
N GLU A 3 -38.91 -20.21 15.32
CA GLU A 3 -38.33 -20.18 13.97
C GLU A 3 -37.87 -18.79 13.55
N GLU A 4 -38.66 -17.73 13.77
CA GLU A 4 -38.18 -16.36 13.52
C GLU A 4 -36.93 -16.00 14.34
N ILE A 5 -36.88 -16.42 15.60
CA ILE A 5 -35.70 -16.20 16.45
C ILE A 5 -34.51 -17.01 15.94
N ARG A 6 -34.74 -18.25 15.50
CA ARG A 6 -33.70 -19.12 14.95
C ARG A 6 -33.18 -18.61 13.61
N ASP A 7 -34.06 -18.08 12.76
CA ASP A 7 -33.70 -17.48 11.47
C ASP A 7 -33.00 -16.13 11.67
N ALA A 8 -33.44 -15.32 12.62
CA ALA A 8 -32.74 -14.09 13.00
C ALA A 8 -31.34 -14.38 13.56
N LEU A 9 -31.20 -15.38 14.43
CA LEU A 9 -29.89 -15.81 14.96
C LEU A 9 -29.01 -16.45 13.89
N ARG A 10 -29.60 -17.21 12.96
CA ARG A 10 -28.87 -17.76 11.82
C ARG A 10 -28.39 -16.65 10.90
N SER A 11 -29.26 -15.71 10.56
CA SER A 11 -28.95 -14.52 9.78
C SER A 11 -27.81 -13.73 10.42
N LEU A 12 -27.84 -13.50 11.74
CA LEU A 12 -26.76 -12.83 12.48
C LEU A 12 -25.44 -13.62 12.49
N ALA A 13 -25.50 -14.95 12.50
CA ALA A 13 -24.31 -15.81 12.39
C ALA A 13 -23.76 -15.89 10.96
N THR A 14 -24.59 -15.68 9.94
CA THR A 14 -24.23 -15.59 8.51
C THR A 14 -24.10 -14.16 8.00
N ASP A 15 -24.24 -13.14 8.86
CA ASP A 15 -23.87 -11.76 8.57
C ASP A 15 -22.33 -11.69 8.58
N GLU A 16 -21.76 -12.44 7.65
CA GLU A 16 -20.38 -12.39 7.22
C GLU A 16 -20.18 -11.05 6.51
N SER A 17 -20.15 -9.98 7.30
CA SER A 17 -19.22 -8.90 7.06
C SER A 17 -17.90 -9.59 6.74
N ALA A 18 -17.48 -9.56 5.46
CA ALA A 18 -16.41 -10.38 4.87
C ALA A 18 -15.48 -10.89 5.97
N ALA A 19 -15.60 -12.19 6.30
CA ALA A 19 -15.12 -12.76 7.56
C ALA A 19 -13.81 -12.09 7.98
N PRO A 20 -13.61 -11.58 9.20
CA PRO A 20 -12.47 -10.73 9.56
C PRO A 20 -11.11 -11.17 8.99
N THR A 21 -10.90 -12.48 8.84
CA THR A 21 -9.81 -13.10 8.06
C THR A 21 -9.67 -12.58 6.63
N ALA A 22 -10.72 -12.56 5.81
CA ALA A 22 -10.71 -12.05 4.43
C ALA A 22 -10.26 -10.59 4.33
N THR A 23 -10.71 -9.72 5.25
CA THR A 23 -10.23 -8.32 5.30
C THR A 23 -8.75 -8.24 5.70
N VAL A 24 -8.31 -9.08 6.63
CA VAL A 24 -6.89 -9.17 7.01
C VAL A 24 -6.04 -9.70 5.86
N ASP A 25 -6.54 -10.67 5.10
CA ASP A 25 -5.87 -11.24 3.93
C ASP A 25 -5.73 -10.19 2.82
N GLU A 26 -6.82 -9.48 2.48
CA GLU A 26 -6.80 -8.38 1.50
C GLU A 26 -5.80 -7.28 1.91
N ALA A 27 -5.79 -6.89 3.19
CA ALA A 27 -4.83 -5.92 3.71
C ALA A 27 -3.39 -6.45 3.64
N THR A 28 -3.17 -7.75 3.86
CA THR A 28 -1.86 -8.39 3.78
C THR A 28 -1.35 -8.41 2.34
N GLU A 29 -2.18 -8.78 1.36
CA GLU A 29 -1.85 -8.72 -0.06
C GLU A 29 -1.49 -7.30 -0.49
N ALA A 30 -2.29 -6.30 -0.07
CA ALA A 30 -1.99 -4.90 -0.35
C ALA A 30 -0.65 -4.45 0.26
N LEU A 31 -0.31 -4.92 1.47
CA LEU A 31 0.99 -4.64 2.09
C LEU A 31 2.15 -5.31 1.36
N GLU A 32 1.97 -6.55 0.88
CA GLU A 32 2.97 -7.25 0.06
C GLU A 32 3.23 -6.54 -1.27
N ASP A 33 2.18 -6.05 -1.93
CA ASP A 33 2.29 -5.24 -3.15
C ASP A 33 3.10 -3.95 -2.90
N VAL A 34 2.82 -3.26 -1.78
CA VAL A 34 3.57 -2.06 -1.39
C VAL A 34 5.04 -2.39 -1.10
N ARG A 35 5.33 -3.48 -0.39
CA ARG A 35 6.71 -3.93 -0.14
C ARG A 35 7.44 -4.28 -1.43
N THR A 36 6.77 -4.96 -2.34
CA THR A 36 7.31 -5.32 -3.65
C THR A 36 7.61 -4.07 -4.47
N LEU A 37 6.70 -3.10 -4.46
CA LEU A 37 6.92 -1.80 -5.12
C LEU A 37 8.11 -1.04 -4.50
N ALA A 38 8.24 -1.04 -3.18
CA ALA A 38 9.37 -0.42 -2.49
C ALA A 38 10.69 -1.09 -2.90
N ALA A 39 10.77 -2.42 -2.91
CA ALA A 39 11.94 -3.15 -3.36
C ALA A 39 12.29 -2.86 -4.83
N PHE A 40 11.30 -2.76 -5.71
CA PHE A 40 11.51 -2.33 -7.09
C PHE A 40 12.08 -0.91 -7.17
N VAL A 41 11.58 -0.01 -6.32
CA VAL A 41 12.07 1.36 -6.20
C VAL A 41 13.52 1.42 -5.75
N ASP A 42 13.90 0.58 -4.79
CA ASP A 42 15.26 0.51 -4.22
C ASP A 42 16.26 -0.12 -5.21
N ASP A 43 15.83 -1.05 -6.06
CA ASP A 43 16.65 -1.66 -7.13
C ASP A 43 16.76 -0.80 -8.42
N ASP A 44 16.77 0.54 -8.27
CA ASP A 44 16.79 1.51 -9.37
C ASP A 44 15.68 1.28 -10.44
N GLY A 45 14.59 0.62 -10.05
CA GLY A 45 13.50 0.23 -10.95
C GLY A 45 12.88 1.39 -11.73
N PRO A 46 12.65 2.59 -11.13
CA PRO A 46 12.11 3.73 -11.85
C PRO A 46 13.02 4.19 -13.00
N GLU A 47 14.34 4.12 -12.82
CA GLU A 47 15.29 4.50 -13.86
C GLU A 47 15.33 3.45 -14.98
N ARG A 48 15.30 2.16 -14.62
CA ARG A 48 15.13 1.07 -15.58
C ARG A 48 13.81 1.20 -16.35
N LEU A 49 12.73 1.57 -15.68
CA LEU A 49 11.42 1.80 -16.31
C LEU A 49 11.44 2.99 -17.27
N ARG A 50 12.11 4.10 -16.93
CA ARG A 50 12.32 5.23 -17.87
C ARG A 50 13.04 4.80 -19.13
N ARG A 51 14.11 4.00 -19.00
CA ARG A 51 14.85 3.47 -20.15
C ARG A 51 13.99 2.55 -21.02
N ALA A 52 13.16 1.69 -20.40
CA ALA A 52 12.24 0.81 -21.11
C ALA A 52 11.15 1.60 -21.86
N VAL A 53 10.61 2.66 -21.25
CA VAL A 53 9.67 3.58 -21.92
C VAL A 53 10.32 4.25 -23.12
N ALA A 54 11.53 4.79 -22.97
CA ALA A 54 12.25 5.43 -24.06
C ALA A 54 12.61 4.44 -25.19
N ALA A 55 12.82 3.15 -24.88
CA ALA A 55 12.98 2.11 -25.88
C ALA A 55 11.68 1.86 -26.64
N ALA A 56 10.56 1.66 -25.92
CA ALA A 56 9.25 1.48 -26.54
C ALA A 56 8.84 2.66 -27.44
N GLU A 57 9.16 3.90 -27.04
CA GLU A 57 8.94 5.08 -27.88
C GLU A 57 9.75 5.04 -29.18
N ARG A 58 11.02 4.63 -29.11
CA ARG A 58 11.89 4.47 -30.28
C ARG A 58 11.41 3.35 -31.21
N ASP A 59 10.86 2.28 -30.63
CA ASP A 59 10.35 1.12 -31.36
C ASP A 59 8.93 1.36 -31.91
N GLY A 60 8.31 2.50 -31.60
CA GLY A 60 6.95 2.84 -32.02
C GLY A 60 5.85 2.12 -31.24
N ASP A 61 6.18 1.41 -30.16
CA ASP A 61 5.23 0.79 -29.24
C ASP A 61 4.62 1.85 -28.31
N THR A 62 3.64 2.57 -28.87
CA THR A 62 2.93 3.65 -28.18
C THR A 62 2.11 3.16 -26.99
N VAL A 63 1.65 1.90 -26.99
CA VAL A 63 0.83 1.32 -25.92
C VAL A 63 1.69 1.08 -24.68
N THR A 64 2.81 0.40 -24.86
CA THR A 64 3.77 0.13 -23.78
C THR A 64 4.36 1.43 -23.25
N ALA A 65 4.76 2.34 -24.13
CA ALA A 65 5.29 3.64 -23.72
C ALA A 65 4.28 4.43 -22.87
N ARG A 66 3.01 4.52 -23.31
CA ARG A 66 1.95 5.21 -22.57
C ARG A 66 1.68 4.57 -21.22
N ARG A 67 1.64 3.23 -21.16
CA ARG A 67 1.46 2.50 -19.90
C ARG A 67 2.61 2.78 -18.94
N GLY A 68 3.86 2.69 -19.40
CA GLY A 68 5.03 2.95 -18.57
C GLY A 68 5.10 4.39 -18.05
N ARG A 69 4.75 5.40 -18.86
CA ARG A 69 4.64 6.80 -18.39
C ARG A 69 3.61 6.97 -17.27
N ARG A 70 2.45 6.31 -17.39
CA ARG A 70 1.41 6.33 -16.34
C ARG A 70 1.91 5.67 -15.06
N THR A 71 2.59 4.53 -15.18
CA THR A 71 3.19 3.86 -14.03
C THR A 71 4.23 4.74 -13.35
N LEU A 72 5.12 5.40 -14.10
CA LEU A 72 6.08 6.35 -13.55
C LEU A 72 5.40 7.49 -12.78
N ALA A 73 4.33 8.07 -13.34
CA ALA A 73 3.57 9.12 -12.66
C ALA A 73 2.85 8.62 -11.39
N ALA A 74 2.43 7.34 -11.35
CA ALA A 74 1.88 6.75 -10.15
C ALA A 74 2.94 6.58 -9.05
N ILE A 75 4.12 6.05 -9.41
CA ILE A 75 5.25 5.90 -8.49
C ILE A 75 5.68 7.24 -7.90
N ASP A 76 5.76 8.27 -8.74
CA ASP A 76 6.15 9.63 -8.33
C ASP A 76 5.15 10.25 -7.34
N ARG A 77 3.85 10.06 -7.59
CA ARG A 77 2.80 10.47 -6.64
C ARG A 77 2.88 9.72 -5.31
N CYS A 78 3.11 8.40 -5.33
CA CYS A 78 3.29 7.62 -4.11
C CYS A 78 4.50 8.12 -3.30
N ARG A 79 5.63 8.40 -3.96
CA ARG A 79 6.82 8.96 -3.32
C ARG A 79 6.57 10.35 -2.75
N THR A 80 5.85 11.20 -3.48
CA THR A 80 5.49 12.55 -3.02
C THR A 80 4.59 12.48 -1.79
N ALA A 81 3.54 11.67 -1.81
CA ALA A 81 2.65 11.48 -0.67
C ALA A 81 3.41 10.93 0.54
N ALA A 82 4.28 9.93 0.36
CA ALA A 82 5.13 9.41 1.42
C ALA A 82 6.06 10.50 1.98
N ALA A 83 6.72 11.26 1.11
CA ALA A 83 7.58 12.36 1.53
C ALA A 83 6.79 13.42 2.32
N GLU A 84 5.62 13.85 1.85
CA GLU A 84 4.76 14.80 2.56
C GLU A 84 4.34 14.28 3.93
N HIS A 85 4.01 12.99 4.05
CA HIS A 85 3.67 12.35 5.33
C HIS A 85 4.85 12.32 6.31
N PHE A 86 6.08 12.10 5.84
CA PHE A 86 7.28 12.09 6.71
C PHE A 86 7.88 13.47 6.97
N HIS A 87 7.71 14.44 6.06
CA HIS A 87 8.17 15.83 6.24
C HIS A 87 7.20 16.65 7.10
N SER A 88 5.91 16.29 7.12
CA SER A 88 4.88 16.94 7.95
C SER A 88 4.89 16.39 9.38
N GLY A 89 5.98 16.61 10.11
CA GLY A 89 5.94 16.85 11.57
C GLY A 89 5.14 15.92 12.50
N HIS A 90 4.95 14.64 12.19
CA HIS A 90 4.70 13.61 13.21
C HIS A 90 5.95 12.76 13.37
N GLY A 91 7.04 13.43 13.79
CA GLY A 91 8.06 12.73 14.53
C GLY A 91 7.35 12.05 15.69
N THR A 92 7.37 10.73 15.74
CA THR A 92 7.19 10.02 16.98
C THR A 92 8.32 10.51 17.88
N VAL A 93 8.05 11.58 18.63
CA VAL A 93 8.86 11.95 19.78
C VAL A 93 8.66 10.79 20.75
N LEU A 94 9.45 9.74 20.57
CA LEU A 94 9.91 8.89 21.64
C LEU A 94 10.72 9.83 22.52
N SER A 95 10.02 10.57 23.39
CA SER A 95 10.63 11.06 24.61
C SER A 95 11.06 9.80 25.34
N ALA A 96 12.33 9.43 25.14
CA ALA A 96 13.05 8.68 26.15
C ALA A 96 13.01 9.57 27.39
N ASP A 97 12.09 9.28 28.30
CA ASP A 97 12.17 9.78 29.66
C ASP A 97 13.45 9.20 30.25
N ASP A 98 14.49 10.01 30.12
CA ASP A 98 15.80 9.92 30.72
C ASP A 98 15.59 9.77 32.24
N GLN A 99 16.03 8.65 32.80
CA GLN A 99 16.07 8.43 34.25
C GLN A 99 16.95 9.50 34.91
N PRO A 100 16.50 10.20 35.95
CA PRO A 100 17.40 10.89 36.85
C PRO A 100 17.90 9.95 37.96
N PRO A 101 19.09 10.24 38.53
CA PRO A 101 19.94 9.25 39.16
C PRO A 101 19.56 8.95 40.62
N GLU A 102 19.97 7.76 41.05
CA GLU A 102 19.96 7.31 42.42
C GLU A 102 20.61 8.32 43.38
N ARG A 103 19.95 8.58 44.51
CA ARG A 103 20.55 9.08 45.74
C ARG A 103 19.93 8.44 46.96
#